data_AF-Q8PY91-F1
#
_entry.id   AF-Q8PY91-F1
#
_cell.length_a   1.000
_cell.length_b   1.000
_cell.length_c   1.000
_cell.angle_alpha   90.00
_cell.angle_beta   90.00
_cell.angle_gamma   90.00
#
_symmetry.space_group_name_H-M   'P 1'
#
loop_
_entity.id
_entity.type
_entity.pdbx_description
1 polymer ?
#
loop_
_entity_poly.entity_id
_entity_poly.type
_entity_poly.pdbx_seq_one_letter_code
_entity_poly.pdbx_strand_id
1 'polypeptide(L)' 'MGIRTIYDTIRQGETNLHEKSVSSGLTLLVVDLNWGDSTDSLRLKVYTPSGALLGTYYDNADGQTDGRIYLYILSLTV' A
#
# COMPACT_ATOMS: atom_id res chain seq x y z
N MET A 1 -0.41 15.40 -10.99
CA MET A 1 0.96 14.91 -11.25
C MET A 1 1.23 13.77 -10.29
N GLY A 2 1.26 12.53 -10.80
CA GLY A 2 1.29 11.31 -9.98
C GLY A 2 2.70 10.89 -9.60
N ILE A 3 2.87 10.37 -8.39
CA ILE A 3 4.01 9.54 -8.04
C ILE A 3 4.08 8.39 -9.05
N ARG A 4 5.23 8.27 -9.71
CA ARG A 4 5.44 7.35 -10.83
C ARG A 4 6.35 6.20 -10.41
N THR A 5 6.11 5.65 -9.22
CA THR A 5 6.99 4.73 -8.45
C THR A 5 7.95 5.47 -7.52
N ILE A 6 8.02 5.01 -6.26
CA ILE A 6 8.98 5.43 -5.25
C ILE A 6 9.81 4.18 -4.89
N TYR A 7 11.10 4.38 -4.63
CA TYR A 7 11.98 3.34 -4.13
C TYR A 7 12.51 3.74 -2.77
N ASP A 8 12.55 2.79 -1.85
CA ASP A 8 13.16 3.00 -0.55
C ASP A 8 13.69 1.68 0.02
N THR A 9 14.52 1.76 1.06
CA THR A 9 14.99 0.62 1.84
C THR A 9 14.36 0.68 3.22
N ILE A 10 13.83 -0.45 3.68
CA ILE A 10 13.27 -0.60 5.02
C ILE A 10 13.91 -1.80 5.71
N ARG A 11 14.22 -1.67 6.98
CA ARG A 11 14.74 -2.76 7.81
C ARG A 11 13.66 -3.34 8.70
N GLN A 12 13.90 -4.52 9.25
CA GLN A 12 12.98 -5.13 10.19
C GLN A 12 12.70 -4.20 11.38
N GLY A 13 11.41 -3.95 11.63
CA GLY A 13 10.95 -3.04 12.68
C GLY A 13 10.84 -1.56 12.27
N GLU A 14 11.35 -1.18 11.10
CA GLU A 14 11.18 0.18 10.58
C GLU A 14 9.78 0.39 9.98
N THR A 15 9.38 1.65 9.83
CA THR A 15 8.16 2.05 9.13
C THR A 15 8.49 3.18 8.21
N ASN A 16 8.13 3.04 6.94
CA ASN A 16 8.26 4.09 5.94
C ASN A 16 6.88 4.60 5.52
N LEU A 17 6.76 5.92 5.39
CA LEU A 17 5.52 6.59 5.04
C LEU A 17 5.67 7.27 3.69
N HIS A 18 4.76 6.94 2.77
CA HIS A 18 4.64 7.61 1.49
C HIS A 18 3.24 8.18 1.33
N GLU A 19 3.19 9.39 0.80
CA GLU A 19 1.94 10.13 0.59
C GLU A 19 1.73 10.41 -0.88
N LYS A 20 0.48 10.34 -1.33
CA LYS A 20 0.09 10.71 -2.69
C LYS A 20 -1.11 11.64 -2.63
N SER A 21 -0.99 12.82 -3.22
CA SER A 21 -2.14 13.69 -3.41
C SER A 21 -3.16 13.03 -4.35
N VAL A 22 -4.41 13.03 -3.93
CA VAL A 22 -5.56 12.53 -4.68
C VAL A 22 -6.57 13.66 -4.86
N SER A 23 -7.26 13.70 -6.00
CA SER A 23 -8.36 14.66 -6.20
C SER A 23 -9.60 14.22 -5.43
N SER A 24 -10.48 15.17 -5.13
CA SER A 24 -11.84 14.85 -4.69
C SER A 24 -12.53 13.97 -5.75
N GLY A 25 -13.22 12.92 -5.31
CA GLY A 25 -13.91 11.97 -6.18
C GLY A 25 -13.08 10.79 -6.70
N LEU A 26 -11.82 10.63 -6.27
CA LEU A 26 -11.08 9.38 -6.53
C LEU A 26 -11.76 8.22 -5.79
N THR A 27 -12.32 7.27 -6.52
CA THR A 27 -13.02 6.10 -5.97
C THR A 27 -12.18 4.84 -5.97
N LEU A 28 -11.09 4.82 -6.73
CA LEU A 28 -10.17 3.69 -6.87
C LEU A 28 -8.73 4.14 -6.72
N LEU A 29 -8.01 3.52 -5.79
CA LEU A 29 -6.56 3.58 -5.67
C LEU A 29 -5.98 2.20 -5.98
N VAL A 30 -5.12 2.11 -6.99
CA VAL A 30 -4.34 0.90 -7.28
C VAL A 30 -3.00 1.03 -6.57
N VAL A 31 -2.64 0.00 -5.79
CA VAL A 31 -1.38 -0.08 -5.07
C VAL A 31 -0.62 -1.30 -5.58
N ASP A 32 0.63 -1.07 -5.96
CA ASP A 32 1.57 -2.11 -6.36
C ASP A 32 2.82 -1.96 -5.49
N LEU A 33 2.86 -2.71 -4.40
CA LEU A 33 3.99 -2.74 -3.49
C LEU A 33 4.82 -3.98 -3.80
N ASN A 34 5.95 -3.79 -4.46
CA ASN A 34 6.90 -4.86 -4.73
C ASN A 34 8.16 -4.64 -3.90
N TRP A 35 8.33 -5.45 -2.86
CA TRP A 35 9.51 -5.39 -1.99
C TRP A 35 10.52 -6.47 -2.34
N GLY A 36 10.09 -7.52 -3.06
CA GLY A 36 10.95 -8.45 -3.79
C GLY A 36 11.67 -9.49 -2.94
N ASP A 37 11.46 -9.52 -1.62
CA ASP A 37 12.21 -10.42 -0.73
C ASP A 37 11.47 -11.70 -0.30
N SER A 38 10.17 -11.82 -0.09
CA SER A 38 9.47 -13.08 0.32
C SER A 38 9.95 -13.82 1.59
N THR A 39 11.16 -13.58 2.13
CA THR A 39 11.66 -14.28 3.32
C THR A 39 11.22 -13.60 4.61
N ASP A 40 11.19 -12.28 4.59
CA ASP A 40 10.60 -11.44 5.64
C ASP A 40 9.11 -11.16 5.39
N SER A 41 8.39 -10.79 6.44
CA SER A 41 6.99 -10.37 6.31
C SER A 41 6.88 -8.84 6.29
N LEU A 42 6.45 -8.29 5.16
CA LEU A 42 6.11 -6.87 5.07
C LEU A 42 4.60 -6.65 5.30
N ARG A 43 4.26 -5.53 5.92
CA ARG A 43 2.87 -5.12 6.18
C ARG A 43 2.61 -3.75 5.60
N LEU A 44 1.59 -3.64 4.75
CA LEU A 44 1.12 -2.39 4.19
C LEU A 44 -0.09 -1.87 4.98
N LYS A 45 -0.06 -0.60 5.40
CA LYS A 45 -1.22 0.10 5.94
C LYS A 45 -1.59 1.25 5.01
N VAL A 46 -2.88 1.39 4.71
CA VAL A 46 -3.38 2.47 3.86
C VAL A 46 -4.34 3.33 4.64
N TYR A 47 -4.13 4.65 4.56
CA TYR A 47 -4.91 5.65 5.30
C TYR A 47 -5.60 6.62 4.33
N THR A 48 -6.76 7.12 4.72
CA THR A 48 -7.40 8.26 4.04
C THR A 48 -6.61 9.54 4.29
N PRO A 49 -6.83 10.61 3.51
CA PRO A 49 -6.25 11.92 3.80
C PRO A 49 -6.60 12.47 5.19
N SER A 50 -7.72 12.03 5.79
CA SER A 50 -8.12 12.39 7.15
C SER A 50 -7.45 11.52 8.24
N GLY A 51 -6.61 10.55 7.86
CA GLY A 51 -5.92 9.65 8.77
C GLY A 51 -6.71 8.40 9.18
N ALA A 52 -7.88 8.14 8.59
CA ALA A 52 -8.63 6.91 8.87
C ALA A 52 -7.96 5.71 8.20
N LEU A 53 -7.77 4.62 8.94
CA LEU A 53 -7.20 3.39 8.39
C LEU A 53 -8.22 2.72 7.46
N LEU A 54 -7.89 2.60 6.17
CA LEU A 54 -8.68 1.86 5.20
C LEU A 54 -8.44 0.36 5.28
N GLY A 55 -7.21 -0.05 5.60
CA GLY A 55 -6.88 -1.47 5.69
C GLY A 55 -5.43 -1.75 6.08
N THR A 56 -5.21 -2.95 6.58
CA THR A 56 -3.88 -3.52 6.85
C THR A 56 -3.75 -4.79 6.02
N TYR A 57 -2.70 -4.86 5.19
CA TYR A 57 -2.46 -5.91 4.22
C TYR A 57 -1.09 -6.55 4.48
N TYR A 58 -0.99 -7.84 4.20
CA TYR A 58 0.23 -8.65 4.30
C TYR A 58 0.52 -9.24 2.92
N ASP A 59 1.66 -9.91 2.76
CA ASP A 59 2.12 -10.46 1.48
C ASP A 59 1.01 -11.28 0.79
N ASN A 60 0.31 -12.13 1.54
CA ASN A 60 -0.80 -12.95 1.05
C ASN A 60 -2.10 -12.23 0.69
N ALA A 61 -2.16 -10.89 0.77
CA ALA A 61 -3.40 -10.13 0.58
C ALA A 61 -3.94 -10.20 -0.85
N ASP A 62 -3.09 -10.44 -1.85
CA ASP A 62 -3.49 -10.63 -3.25
C ASP A 62 -3.60 -12.12 -3.64
N GLY A 63 -3.50 -13.02 -2.66
CA GLY A 63 -3.59 -14.46 -2.85
C GLY A 63 -2.25 -15.15 -3.12
N GLN A 64 -1.13 -14.42 -3.14
CA GLN A 64 0.22 -14.97 -3.34
C GLN A 64 1.16 -14.57 -2.21
N THR A 65 2.20 -15.35 -1.95
CA THR A 65 3.26 -14.99 -0.99
C THR A 65 4.56 -14.98 -1.77
N ASP A 66 4.78 -13.89 -2.50
CA ASP A 66 5.83 -13.73 -3.51
C ASP A 66 6.65 -12.45 -3.34
N GLY A 67 6.52 -11.76 -2.20
CA GLY A 67 7.22 -10.51 -1.97
C GLY A 67 6.57 -9.30 -2.66
N ARG A 68 5.32 -9.42 -3.10
CA ARG A 68 4.56 -8.36 -3.75
C ARG A 68 3.12 -8.34 -3.24
N ILE A 69 2.57 -7.13 -3.14
CA ILE A 69 1.17 -6.90 -2.79
C ILE A 69 0.57 -6.01 -3.86
N TYR A 70 -0.30 -6.58 -4.70
CA TYR A 70 -1.03 -5.86 -5.74
C TYR A 70 -2.54 -5.74 -5.40
N LEU A 71 -3.01 -4.54 -5.09
CA LEU A 71 -4.35 -4.31 -4.54
C LEU A 71 -5.12 -3.18 -5.24
N TYR A 72 -6.43 -3.36 -5.29
CA TYR A 72 -7.42 -2.35 -5.67
C TYR A 72 -8.16 -1.89 -4.42
N ILE A 73 -7.92 -0.64 -4.01
CA ILE A 73 -8.57 -0.03 -2.86
C ILE A 73 -9.72 0.81 -3.38
N LEU A 74 -10.92 0.27 -3.23
CA LEU A 74 -12.16 0.94 -3.57
C LEU A 74 -12.66 1.70 -2.33
N SER A 75 -13.01 2.97 -2.53
CA SER A 75 -13.84 3.68 -1.55
C SER A 75 -15.27 3.14 -1.69
N LEU A 76 -15.58 2.05 -0.99
CA LEU A 76 -16.97 1.68 -0.74
C LEU A 76 -17.49 2.71 0.27
N THR A 77 -18.48 3.48 -0.14
CA THR A 77 -19.23 4.35 0.76
C THR A 77 -19.75 3.49 1.90
N VAL A 78 -19.29 3.74 3.13
CA VAL A 78 -19.89 3.16 4.34
C VAL A 78 -21.33 3.64 4.50
#